data_AF-A0A9D6FZN3-F1
#
_entry.id   AF-A0A9D6FZN3-F1
#
_cell.length_a   1.000
_cell.length_b   1.000
_cell.length_c   1.000
_cell.angle_alpha   90.00
_cell.angle_beta   90.00
_cell.angle_gamma   90.00
#
_symmetry.space_group_name_H-M   'P 1'
#
loop_
_entity.id
_entity.type
_entity.pdbx_description
1 polymer ?
#
loop_
_entity_poly.entity_id
_entity_poly.type
_entity_poly.pdbx_seq_one_letter_code
_entity_poly.pdbx_strand_id
1 'polypeptide(L)'
;MEELRTTEGSRVAVREDGILETRDRQGRILFEYDPATGRAAVYAPGDLRIRSGGCVEIDAEHGVKITTPGTFETNAGRVFEFATDAYCRVEKLLHVTAGRVRTQVEGAWLVQSDTARVQAEGDVKLQGETILLG
;
A
#
# COMPACT_ATOMS: atom_id res chain seq x y z
N MET A 1 -38.26 3.98 -10.86
CA MET A 1 -36.91 3.45 -10.57
C MET A 1 -36.48 2.64 -11.77
N GLU A 2 -35.43 3.07 -12.47
CA GLU A 2 -34.88 2.35 -13.63
C GLU A 2 -33.87 1.32 -13.10
N GLU A 3 -34.16 0.04 -13.28
CA GLU A 3 -33.35 -1.09 -12.80
C GLU A 3 -32.94 -1.93 -14.00
N LEU A 4 -31.64 -2.15 -14.15
CA LEU A 4 -31.10 -3.07 -15.15
C LEU A 4 -30.76 -4.39 -14.47
N ARG A 5 -31.18 -5.51 -15.06
CA ARG A 5 -30.94 -6.86 -14.53
C ARG A 5 -30.16 -7.68 -15.54
N THR A 6 -29.18 -8.42 -15.02
CA THR A 6 -28.49 -9.47 -15.76
C THR A 6 -29.33 -10.77 -15.74
N THR A 7 -29.08 -11.67 -16.70
CA THR A 7 -29.72 -13.00 -16.74
C THR A 7 -29.41 -13.84 -15.49
N GLU A 8 -28.25 -13.60 -14.87
CA GLU A 8 -27.76 -14.29 -13.67
C GLU A 8 -28.26 -13.64 -12.36
N GLY A 9 -29.14 -12.64 -12.44
CA GLY A 9 -29.81 -12.04 -11.28
C GLY A 9 -29.06 -10.90 -10.58
N SER A 10 -27.88 -10.50 -11.06
CA SER A 10 -27.24 -9.25 -10.63
C SER A 10 -27.99 -8.05 -11.20
N ARG A 11 -27.95 -6.92 -10.49
CA ARG A 11 -28.72 -5.72 -10.82
C ARG A 11 -27.94 -4.43 -10.62
N VAL A 12 -28.31 -3.41 -11.38
CA VAL A 12 -27.85 -2.03 -11.24
C VAL A 12 -29.08 -1.13 -11.10
N ALA A 13 -29.06 -0.21 -10.14
CA ALA A 13 -30.17 0.70 -9.91
C ALA A 13 -29.70 2.04 -9.33
N VAL A 14 -30.56 3.05 -9.48
CA VAL A 14 -30.49 4.31 -8.72
C VAL A 14 -31.50 4.23 -7.59
N ARG A 15 -31.04 4.37 -6.35
CA ARG A 15 -31.90 4.41 -5.16
C ARG A 15 -32.70 5.72 -5.11
N GLU A 16 -33.74 5.76 -4.26
CA GLU A 16 -34.55 6.97 -4.06
C GLU A 16 -33.75 8.16 -3.51
N ASP A 17 -32.67 7.88 -2.77
CA ASP A 17 -31.71 8.87 -2.26
C ASP A 17 -30.64 9.29 -3.28
N GLY A 18 -30.73 8.81 -4.52
CA GLY A 18 -29.83 9.17 -5.63
C GLY A 18 -28.53 8.36 -5.71
N ILE A 19 -28.30 7.41 -4.80
CA ILE A 19 -27.11 6.54 -4.83
C ILE A 19 -27.20 5.56 -6.00
N LEU A 20 -26.12 5.48 -6.78
CA LEU A 20 -25.95 4.43 -7.79
C LEU A 20 -25.43 3.17 -7.09
N GLU A 21 -26.07 2.03 -7.30
CA GLU A 21 -25.60 0.76 -6.73
C GLU A 21 -25.64 -0.39 -7.72
N THR A 22 -24.68 -1.29 -7.57
CA THR A 22 -24.69 -2.62 -8.20
C THR A 22 -24.79 -3.68 -7.11
N ARG A 23 -25.67 -4.66 -7.29
CA ARG A 23 -25.84 -5.78 -6.38
C ARG A 23 -25.74 -7.12 -7.09
N ASP A 24 -25.23 -8.12 -6.39
CA ASP A 24 -25.23 -9.50 -6.87
C ASP A 24 -26.63 -10.15 -6.73
N ARG A 25 -26.76 -11.40 -7.19
CA ARG A 25 -28.00 -12.20 -7.10
C ARG A 25 -28.49 -12.45 -5.67
N GLN A 26 -27.62 -12.32 -4.66
CA GLN A 26 -27.96 -12.46 -3.24
C GLN A 26 -28.34 -11.11 -2.60
N GLY A 27 -28.31 -10.02 -3.38
CA GLY A 27 -28.60 -8.67 -2.92
C GLY A 27 -27.43 -7.96 -2.24
N ARG A 28 -26.22 -8.54 -2.24
CA ARG A 28 -25.01 -7.92 -1.67
C ARG A 28 -24.51 -6.82 -2.60
N ILE A 29 -24.11 -5.68 -2.04
CA ILE A 29 -23.55 -4.56 -2.81
C ILE A 29 -22.16 -4.96 -3.34
N LEU A 30 -21.92 -4.68 -4.62
CA LEU A 30 -20.63 -4.85 -5.29
C LEU A 30 -19.99 -3.50 -5.63
N PHE A 31 -20.82 -2.49 -5.88
CA PHE A 31 -20.38 -1.11 -6.14
C PHE A 31 -21.44 -0.14 -5.64
N GLU A 32 -21.01 0.99 -5.09
CA GLU A 32 -21.87 2.15 -4.81
C GLU A 32 -21.16 3.45 -5.18
N TYR A 33 -21.95 4.43 -5.63
CA TYR A 33 -21.51 5.82 -5.79
C TYR A 33 -22.56 6.79 -5.24
N ASP A 34 -22.13 7.59 -4.28
CA ASP A 34 -22.92 8.66 -3.67
C ASP A 34 -22.54 10.02 -4.28
N PRO A 35 -23.41 10.63 -5.12
CA PRO A 35 -23.12 11.91 -5.77
C PRO A 35 -23.11 13.10 -4.80
N ALA A 36 -23.73 13.01 -3.62
CA ALA A 36 -23.73 14.10 -2.65
C ALA A 36 -22.36 14.26 -1.96
N THR A 37 -21.64 13.16 -1.78
CA THR A 37 -20.30 13.13 -1.18
C THR A 37 -19.17 12.88 -2.18
N GLY A 38 -19.49 12.45 -3.40
CA GLY A 38 -18.53 12.01 -4.42
C GLY A 38 -17.88 10.67 -4.09
N ARG A 39 -18.39 9.93 -3.09
CA ARG A 39 -17.78 8.69 -2.61
C ARG A 39 -18.15 7.52 -3.52
N ALA A 40 -17.14 6.82 -4.04
CA ALA A 40 -17.29 5.51 -4.65
C ALA A 40 -16.75 4.41 -3.72
N ALA A 41 -17.40 3.25 -3.72
CA ALA A 41 -16.86 2.05 -3.06
C ALA A 41 -17.08 0.81 -3.91
N VAL A 42 -16.07 -0.05 -3.94
CA VAL A 42 -16.11 -1.37 -4.60
C VAL A 42 -15.99 -2.43 -3.52
N TYR A 43 -16.88 -3.42 -3.58
CA TYR A 43 -16.95 -4.53 -2.65
C TYR A 43 -16.77 -5.85 -3.40
N ALA A 44 -15.84 -6.67 -2.94
CA ALA A 44 -15.60 -8.00 -3.47
C ALA A 44 -15.71 -9.03 -2.33
N PRO A 45 -16.72 -9.93 -2.34
CA PRO A 45 -16.79 -11.02 -1.37
C PRO A 45 -15.71 -12.11 -1.61
N GLY A 46 -15.08 -12.09 -2.79
CA GLY A 46 -13.91 -12.90 -3.13
C GLY A 46 -12.75 -12.00 -3.56
N ASP A 47 -12.02 -12.41 -4.60
CA ASP A 47 -10.88 -11.64 -5.12
C ASP A 47 -11.31 -10.35 -5.83
N LEU A 48 -10.57 -9.26 -5.59
CA LEU A 48 -10.58 -8.05 -6.42
C LEU A 48 -9.26 -8.00 -7.20
N ARG A 49 -9.32 -7.92 -8.54
CA ARG A 49 -8.14 -7.81 -9.41
C ARG A 49 -8.26 -6.58 -10.30
N ILE A 50 -7.23 -5.75 -10.28
CA ILE A 50 -7.06 -4.63 -11.20
C ILE A 50 -5.92 -5.02 -12.15
N ARG A 51 -6.19 -5.07 -13.45
CA ARG A 51 -5.22 -5.46 -14.47
C ARG A 51 -5.31 -4.51 -15.67
N SER A 52 -4.15 -4.04 -16.13
CA SER A 52 -4.02 -3.24 -17.34
C SER A 52 -2.91 -3.82 -18.21
N GLY A 53 -3.05 -3.73 -19.53
CA GLY A 53 -1.94 -3.96 -20.46
C GLY A 53 -0.99 -2.75 -20.56
N GLY A 54 -1.39 -1.61 -19.99
CA GLY A 54 -0.61 -0.38 -19.90
C GLY A 54 -0.35 0.00 -18.44
N CYS A 55 -0.55 1.28 -18.11
CA CYS A 55 -0.35 1.81 -16.77
C CYS A 55 -1.62 1.69 -15.90
N VAL A 56 -1.43 1.56 -14.59
CA VAL A 56 -2.46 1.80 -13.57
C VAL A 56 -1.91 2.90 -12.67
N GLU A 57 -2.58 4.04 -12.63
CA GLU A 57 -2.22 5.18 -11.79
C GLU A 57 -3.24 5.34 -10.67
N ILE A 58 -2.74 5.58 -9.46
CA ILE A 58 -3.55 5.95 -8.30
C ILE A 58 -3.04 7.31 -7.85
N ASP A 59 -3.82 8.34 -8.14
CA ASP A 59 -3.55 9.72 -7.75
C ASP A 59 -4.62 10.18 -6.76
N ALA A 60 -4.20 10.74 -5.64
CA ALA A 60 -5.07 11.16 -4.55
C ALA A 60 -4.49 12.40 -3.86
N GLU A 61 -5.30 13.46 -3.77
CA GLU A 61 -4.90 14.75 -3.19
C GLU A 61 -4.48 14.64 -1.72
N HIS A 62 -5.19 13.82 -0.95
CA HIS A 62 -4.99 13.72 0.51
C HIS A 62 -4.25 12.47 0.94
N GLY A 63 -4.27 11.40 0.13
CA GLY A 63 -3.49 10.20 0.38
C GLY A 63 -4.18 8.89 0.05
N VAL A 64 -3.39 7.82 0.15
CA VAL A 64 -3.79 6.43 -0.10
C VAL A 64 -3.55 5.61 1.16
N LYS A 65 -4.58 4.93 1.65
CA LYS A 65 -4.48 4.03 2.80
C LYS A 65 -4.73 2.59 2.37
N ILE A 66 -3.76 1.72 2.62
CA ILE A 66 -3.88 0.27 2.43
C ILE A 66 -3.91 -0.36 3.81
N THR A 67 -4.86 -1.26 4.06
CA THR A 67 -4.97 -1.96 5.34
C THR A 67 -5.32 -3.41 5.07
N THR A 68 -4.50 -4.32 5.58
CA THR A 68 -4.70 -5.77 5.48
C THR A 68 -4.35 -6.41 6.81
N PRO A 69 -5.18 -7.33 7.32
CA PRO A 69 -4.81 -8.15 8.48
C PRO A 69 -3.82 -9.26 8.11
N GLY A 70 -3.66 -9.53 6.81
CA GLY A 70 -2.78 -10.56 6.27
C GLY A 70 -1.46 -10.00 5.76
N THR A 71 -0.97 -10.57 4.67
CA THR A 71 0.28 -10.15 4.04
C THR A 71 0.05 -8.99 3.06
N PHE A 72 0.97 -8.04 3.06
CA PHE A 72 1.13 -7.06 1.99
C PHE A 72 2.44 -7.37 1.26
N GLU A 73 2.35 -7.73 -0.02
CA GLU A 73 3.50 -8.06 -0.86
C GLU A 73 3.54 -7.13 -2.08
N THR A 74 4.71 -6.56 -2.35
CA THR A 74 4.98 -5.80 -3.56
C THR A 74 6.03 -6.54 -4.39
N ASN A 75 5.63 -6.97 -5.58
CA ASN A 75 6.53 -7.61 -6.54
C ASN A 75 6.72 -6.68 -7.74
N ALA A 76 7.93 -6.14 -7.89
CA ALA A 76 8.24 -5.17 -8.93
C ALA A 76 9.70 -5.31 -9.37
N GLY A 77 9.98 -5.02 -10.64
CA GLY A 77 11.37 -4.93 -11.13
C GLY A 77 12.13 -3.73 -10.55
N ARG A 78 11.42 -2.65 -10.20
CA ARG A 78 11.96 -1.48 -9.51
C ARG A 78 10.86 -0.78 -8.72
N VAL A 79 11.20 -0.30 -7.53
CA VAL A 79 10.35 0.55 -6.70
C VAL A 79 11.08 1.87 -6.46
N PHE A 80 10.37 2.98 -6.58
CA PHE A 80 10.83 4.30 -6.16
C PHE A 80 9.87 4.83 -5.11
N GLU A 81 10.42 5.31 -4.01
CA GLU A 81 9.67 5.98 -2.95
C GLU A 81 10.29 7.36 -2.77
N PHE A 82 9.47 8.40 -3.00
CA PHE A 82 9.85 9.79 -2.78
C PHE A 82 8.92 10.34 -1.71
N ALA A 83 9.48 10.72 -0.58
CA ALA A 83 8.72 11.24 0.55
C ALA A 83 9.54 12.32 1.26
N THR A 84 8.86 13.35 1.76
CA THR A 84 9.48 14.31 2.70
C THR A 84 9.80 13.60 4.02
N ASP A 85 8.84 12.81 4.52
CA ASP A 85 8.95 12.01 5.73
C ASP A 85 8.50 10.57 5.45
N ALA A 86 9.27 9.59 5.94
CA ALA A 86 8.92 8.17 5.85
C ALA A 86 9.12 7.51 7.22
N TYR A 87 8.09 6.82 7.70
CA TYR A 87 8.12 6.07 8.97
C TYR A 87 7.76 4.61 8.74
N CYS A 88 8.70 3.71 9.06
CA CYS A 88 8.49 2.27 9.00
C CYS A 88 8.60 1.70 10.43
N ARG A 89 7.49 1.22 10.97
CA ARG A 89 7.46 0.49 12.25
C ARG A 89 7.38 -1.00 11.98
N VAL A 90 8.39 -1.71 12.47
CA VAL A 90 8.45 -3.17 12.38
C VAL A 90 8.62 -3.74 13.78
N GLU A 91 7.67 -4.57 14.22
CA GLU A 91 7.66 -5.06 15.60
C GLU A 91 8.53 -6.29 15.82
N LYS A 92 8.66 -7.15 14.82
CA LYS A 92 9.33 -8.45 14.95
C LYS A 92 10.62 -8.52 14.15
N LEU A 93 10.53 -8.42 12.83
CA LEU A 93 11.69 -8.62 11.95
C LEU A 93 11.61 -7.70 10.75
N LEU A 94 12.62 -6.84 10.62
CA LEU A 94 12.98 -6.20 9.36
C LEU A 94 14.20 -6.95 8.80
N HIS A 95 14.01 -7.68 7.70
CA HIS A 95 15.10 -8.37 7.01
C HIS A 95 15.26 -7.77 5.60
N VAL A 96 16.47 -7.33 5.30
CA VAL A 96 16.85 -6.86 3.96
C VAL A 96 17.86 -7.83 3.38
N THR A 97 17.46 -8.55 2.33
CA THR A 97 18.38 -9.31 1.49
C THR A 97 18.61 -8.52 0.20
N ALA A 98 19.83 -8.03 0.00
CA ALA A 98 20.16 -7.24 -1.17
C ALA A 98 21.62 -7.49 -1.58
N GLY A 99 21.90 -7.42 -2.89
CA GLY A 99 23.28 -7.43 -3.39
C GLY A 99 24.07 -6.18 -2.96
N ARG A 100 23.39 -5.05 -2.73
CA ARG A 100 23.98 -3.83 -2.18
C ARG A 100 22.93 -3.02 -1.41
N VAL A 101 23.28 -2.57 -0.21
CA VAL A 101 22.56 -1.55 0.54
C VAL A 101 23.42 -0.29 0.60
N ARG A 102 22.83 0.88 0.32
CA ARG A 102 23.47 2.19 0.48
C ARG A 102 22.52 3.11 1.21
N THR A 103 22.99 3.68 2.31
CA THR A 103 22.27 4.69 3.07
C THR A 103 23.09 5.97 3.02
N GLN A 104 22.48 7.07 2.60
CA GLN A 104 23.09 8.38 2.61
C GLN A 104 22.17 9.30 3.39
N VAL A 105 22.73 9.96 4.40
CA VAL A 105 21.99 10.81 5.34
C VAL A 105 22.73 12.14 5.44
N GLU A 106 22.03 13.25 5.30
CA GLU A 106 22.61 14.60 5.44
C GLU A 106 22.78 14.99 6.91
N GLY A 107 21.80 14.63 7.74
CA GLY A 107 21.82 14.85 9.19
C GLY A 107 22.35 13.64 9.96
N ALA A 108 21.64 13.28 11.03
CA ALA A 108 22.03 12.18 11.90
C ALA A 108 21.53 10.82 11.38
N TRP A 109 22.42 9.82 11.39
CA TRP A 109 22.05 8.42 11.26
C TRP A 109 22.21 7.75 12.63
N LEU A 110 21.09 7.32 13.23
CA LEU A 110 21.04 6.73 14.55
C LEU A 110 20.55 5.28 14.47
N VAL A 111 21.31 4.37 15.06
CA VAL A 111 20.92 2.99 15.30
C VAL A 111 20.94 2.75 16.80
N GLN A 112 19.77 2.46 17.39
CA GLN A 112 19.63 2.12 18.80
C GLN A 112 19.12 0.69 18.91
N SER A 113 19.83 -0.11 19.70
CA SER A 113 19.54 -1.52 19.88
C SER A 113 20.15 -2.01 21.19
N ASP A 114 19.55 -3.04 21.78
CA ASP A 114 20.17 -3.78 22.90
C ASP A 114 21.47 -4.48 22.45
N THR A 115 21.50 -5.00 21.23
CA THR A 115 22.70 -5.60 20.62
C THR A 115 22.81 -5.20 19.15
N ALA A 116 23.99 -4.78 18.72
CA ALA A 116 24.34 -4.55 17.32
C ALA A 116 25.55 -5.41 16.93
N ARG A 117 25.49 -6.04 15.76
CA ARG A 117 26.60 -6.80 15.17
C ARG A 117 26.80 -6.36 13.73
N VAL A 118 28.01 -5.90 13.42
CA VAL A 118 28.46 -5.65 12.05
C VAL A 118 29.50 -6.71 11.72
N GLN A 119 29.22 -7.52 10.70
CA GLN A 119 30.13 -8.55 10.21
C GLN A 119 30.32 -8.37 8.71
N ALA A 120 31.57 -8.41 8.27
CA ALA A 120 31.93 -8.32 6.87
C ALA A 120 32.95 -9.44 6.54
N GLU A 121 32.89 -9.95 5.31
CA GLU A 121 33.93 -10.86 4.79
C GLU A 121 35.22 -10.09 4.46
N GLY A 122 35.08 -8.83 4.02
CA GLY A 122 36.18 -7.92 3.73
C GLY A 122 36.29 -6.78 4.73
N ASP A 123 36.72 -5.61 4.25
CA ASP A 123 36.99 -4.46 5.11
C ASP A 123 35.72 -3.79 5.65
N VAL A 124 35.76 -3.45 6.94
CA VAL A 124 34.89 -2.43 7.52
C VAL A 124 35.69 -1.14 7.64
N LYS A 125 35.20 -0.06 7.02
CA LYS A 125 35.82 1.27 7.09
C LYS A 125 34.90 2.21 7.85
N LEU A 126 35.41 2.77 8.94
CA LEU A 126 34.76 3.81 9.73
C LEU A 126 35.64 5.05 9.67
N GLN A 127 35.09 6.16 9.22
CA GLN A 127 35.81 7.43 9.11
C GLN A 127 34.89 8.55 9.57
N GLY A 128 35.40 9.38 10.46
CA GLY A 128 34.74 10.58 10.95
C GLY A 128 35.78 11.47 11.62
N GLU A 129 35.40 12.71 11.92
CA GLU A 129 36.26 13.62 12.71
C GLU A 129 36.51 13.07 14.12
N THR A 130 35.58 12.28 14.67
CA THR A 130 35.71 11.63 15.97
C THR A 130 35.01 10.27 15.95
N ILE A 131 35.67 9.24 16.50
CA ILE A 131 35.12 7.90 16.68
C ILE A 131 35.28 7.52 18.15
N LEU A 132 34.16 7.35 18.85
CA LEU A 132 34.13 6.92 20.25
C LEU A 132 33.68 5.47 20.31
N LEU A 133 34.50 4.62 20.95
CA LEU A 133 34.22 3.21 21.20
C LEU A 133 34.24 3.00 22.72
N GLY A 134 33.19 2.39 23.29
CA GLY A 134 33.03 2.22 24.74
C GLY A 134 31.98 1.19 25.10
#